data_AF-A0A2N1MVX9-F1
#
_entry.id   AF-A0A2N1MVX9-F1
#
_cell.length_a   1.000
_cell.length_b   1.000
_cell.length_c   1.000
_cell.angle_alpha   90.00
_cell.angle_beta   90.00
_cell.angle_gamma   90.00
#
_symmetry.space_group_name_H-M   'P 1'
#
loop_
_entity.id
_entity.type
_entity.pdbx_description
1 polymer ?
#
loop_
_entity_poly.entity_id
_entity_poly.type
_entity_poly.pdbx_seq_one_letter_code
_entity_poly.pdbx_strand_id
1 'polypeptide(L)'
;MRELISGCYTPQCYHELMQKCLDDEPEKRPDTLDLLEELDIFTASPLRKRQFEDADSRGLQINPPLQISPLLQISPPLQINTPS
;
A
#
# COMPACT_ATOMS: atom_id res chain seq x y z
N MET A 1 -2.07 13.93 20.43
CA MET A 1 -1.66 12.53 20.14
C MET A 1 -2.37 12.14 18.85
N ARG A 2 -1.69 11.42 17.95
CA ARG A 2 -2.02 11.29 16.52
C ARG A 2 -3.49 10.90 16.29
N GLU A 3 -4.27 11.85 15.79
CA GLU A 3 -5.44 11.55 14.94
C GLU A 3 -4.86 10.92 13.67
N LEU A 4 -4.54 9.63 13.78
CA LEU A 4 -4.38 8.78 12.61
C LEU A 4 -5.64 8.99 11.79
N ILE A 5 -5.44 9.27 10.50
CA ILE A 5 -6.46 9.26 9.46
C ILE A 5 -6.96 7.82 9.40
N SER A 6 -7.77 7.48 10.40
CA SER A 6 -8.15 6.15 10.78
C SER A 6 -9.25 5.72 9.85
N GLY A 7 -8.95 4.69 9.07
CA GLY A 7 -9.79 3.51 9.19
C GLY A 7 -10.62 3.12 7.98
N CYS A 8 -10.51 3.78 6.83
CA CYS A 8 -11.30 3.37 5.65
C CYS A 8 -10.57 2.38 4.74
N TYR A 9 -9.26 2.57 4.52
CA TYR A 9 -8.51 1.90 3.44
C TYR A 9 -7.24 1.22 3.93
N THR A 10 -6.99 1.11 5.23
CA THR A 10 -5.90 0.28 5.73
C THR A 10 -6.38 -1.17 5.80
N PRO A 11 -5.73 -2.11 5.10
CA PRO A 11 -6.02 -3.53 5.25
C PRO A 11 -5.95 -3.94 6.72
N GLN A 12 -6.91 -4.75 7.15
CA GLN A 12 -7.04 -5.15 8.56
C GLN A 12 -5.77 -5.84 9.07
N CYS A 13 -5.09 -6.63 8.22
CA CYS A 13 -3.80 -7.23 8.53
C CYS A 13 -2.71 -6.24 8.96
N TYR A 14 -2.61 -5.10 8.29
CA TYR A 14 -1.63 -4.08 8.66
C TYR A 14 -2.02 -3.39 9.96
N HIS A 15 -3.30 -3.19 10.20
CA HIS A 15 -3.76 -2.63 11.47
C HIS A 15 -3.40 -3.55 12.65
N GLU A 16 -3.66 -4.86 12.51
CA GLU A 16 -3.30 -5.89 13.49
C GLU A 16 -1.79 -5.92 13.76
N LEU A 17 -0.98 -5.96 12.69
CA LEU A 17 0.49 -5.98 12.82
C LEU A 17 1.02 -4.72 13.49
N MET A 18 0.49 -3.54 13.11
CA MET A 18 0.87 -2.27 13.72
C MET A 18 0.56 -2.24 15.22
N GLN A 19 -0.59 -2.78 15.65
CA GLN A 19 -0.92 -2.88 17.08
C GLN A 19 0.09 -3.77 17.82
N LYS A 20 0.47 -4.92 17.26
CA LYS A 20 1.52 -5.79 17.83
C LYS A 20 2.86 -5.07 17.96
N CYS A 21 3.29 -4.32 16.93
CA CYS A 21 4.54 -3.57 16.95
C CYS A 21 4.56 -2.41 17.97
N LEU A 22 3.39 -1.86 18.26
CA LEU A 22 3.20 -0.72 19.18
C LEU A 22 2.80 -1.16 20.59
N ASP A 23 2.93 -2.45 20.92
CA ASP A 23 2.62 -2.95 22.26
C ASP A 23 3.44 -2.20 23.34
N ASP A 24 2.78 -1.84 24.44
CA ASP A 24 3.40 -1.12 25.55
C ASP A 24 4.52 -1.95 26.19
N GLU A 25 4.35 -3.28 26.23
CA GLU A 25 5.33 -4.21 26.75
C GLU A 25 6.33 -4.60 25.63
N PRO A 26 7.62 -4.25 25.76
CA PRO A 26 8.60 -4.49 24.69
C PRO A 26 8.75 -5.97 24.31
N GLU A 27 8.57 -6.88 25.27
CA GLU A 27 8.68 -8.33 25.07
C GLU A 27 7.53 -8.92 24.25
N LYS A 28 6.42 -8.19 24.10
CA LYS A 28 5.27 -8.62 23.28
C LYS A 28 5.39 -8.17 21.83
N ARG A 29 6.33 -7.27 21.53
CA ARG A 29 6.55 -6.80 20.16
C ARG A 29 7.19 -7.92 19.35
N PRO A 30 6.76 -8.12 18.10
CA PRO A 30 7.38 -9.10 17.21
C PRO A 30 8.84 -8.71 16.95
N ASP A 31 9.70 -9.71 16.88
CA ASP A 31 11.06 -9.49 16.41
C ASP A 31 11.13 -9.42 14.87
N THR A 32 12.33 -9.21 14.32
CA THR A 32 12.50 -9.09 12.87
C THR A 32 12.07 -10.35 12.11
N LEU A 33 12.24 -11.54 12.69
CA LEU A 33 11.88 -12.80 12.07
C LEU A 33 10.35 -12.97 12.05
N ASP A 34 9.69 -12.69 13.18
CA ASP A 34 8.23 -12.70 13.29
C ASP A 34 7.59 -11.73 12.27
N LEU A 35 8.18 -10.53 12.14
CA LEU A 35 7.73 -9.53 11.16
C LEU A 35 7.86 -10.01 9.72
N LEU A 36 8.97 -10.66 9.37
CA LEU A 36 9.19 -11.18 8.02
C LEU A 36 8.18 -12.29 7.69
N GLU A 37 7.90 -13.18 8.64
CA GLU A 37 6.91 -14.24 8.47
C GLU A 37 5.49 -13.67 8.25
N GLU A 38 5.07 -12.70 9.07
CA GLU A 38 3.76 -12.04 8.90
C GLU A 38 3.65 -11.35 7.52
N LEU A 39 4.71 -10.66 7.09
CA LEU A 39 4.72 -9.99 5.79
C LEU A 39 4.70 -10.98 4.62
N ASP A 40 5.38 -12.13 4.73
CA ASP A 40 5.32 -13.18 3.72
C ASP A 40 3.89 -13.73 3.60
N ILE A 41 3.25 -14.03 4.74
CA ILE A 41 1.84 -14.46 4.80
C ILE A 41 0.91 -13.45 4.12
N PHE A 42 1.15 -12.14 4.27
CA PHE A 42 0.31 -11.11 3.64
C PHE A 42 0.34 -11.19 2.12
N THR A 43 1.49 -11.53 1.54
CA THR A 43 1.67 -11.62 0.08
C THR A 43 1.32 -13.00 -0.49
N ALA A 44 1.47 -14.06 0.31
CA ALA A 44 1.23 -15.44 -0.10
C ALA A 44 -0.22 -15.91 0.12
N SER A 45 -0.93 -15.37 1.11
CA SER A 45 -2.28 -15.81 1.46
C SER A 45 -3.37 -15.19 0.57
N PRO A 46 -4.19 -16.01 -0.14
CA PRO A 46 -5.30 -15.50 -0.94
C PRO A 46 -6.34 -14.71 -0.12
N LEU A 47 -6.53 -15.05 1.16
CA LEU A 47 -7.46 -14.35 2.06
C LEU A 47 -6.96 -12.93 2.39
N ARG A 48 -5.64 -12.78 2.58
CA ARG A 48 -5.04 -11.47 2.86
C ARG A 48 -5.02 -10.61 1.59
N LYS A 49 -4.76 -11.21 0.42
CA LYS A 49 -4.84 -10.52 -0.89
C LYS A 49 -6.13 -9.73 -1.09
N ARG A 50 -7.27 -10.33 -0.73
CA ARG A 50 -8.59 -9.67 -0.84
C ARG A 50 -8.71 -8.42 0.05
N GLN A 51 -8.10 -8.42 1.24
CA GLN A 51 -8.13 -7.25 2.13
C GLN A 51 -7.40 -6.05 1.51
N PHE A 52 -6.35 -6.31 0.73
CA PHE A 52 -5.62 -5.27 -0.03
C PHE A 52 -6.47 -4.75 -1.20
N GLU A 53 -7.06 -5.64 -2.00
CA GLU A 53 -7.92 -5.25 -3.12
C GLU A 53 -9.14 -4.42 -2.66
N ASP A 54 -9.77 -4.82 -1.55
CA ASP A 54 -10.90 -4.10 -0.97
C ASP A 54 -10.46 -2.73 -0.40
N ALA A 55 -9.26 -2.64 0.16
CA ALA A 55 -8.67 -1.39 0.65
C ALA A 55 -8.36 -0.42 -0.49
N ASP A 56 -7.72 -0.91 -1.56
CA ASP A 56 -7.41 -0.13 -2.75
C ASP A 56 -8.67 0.39 -3.43
N SER A 57 -9.69 -0.47 -3.57
CA SER A 57 -10.99 -0.11 -4.15
C SER A 57 -11.68 1.02 -3.37
N ARG A 58 -11.55 1.02 -2.05
CA ARG A 58 -12.06 2.10 -1.18
C ARG A 58 -11.24 3.38 -1.35
N GLY A 59 -9.92 3.29 -1.40
CA GLY A 59 -9.02 4.44 -1.64
C GLY A 59 -9.31 5.18 -2.95
N LEU A 60 -9.69 4.44 -4.01
CA LEU A 60 -10.08 4.99 -5.31
C LEU A 60 -11.47 5.66 -5.32
N GLN A 61 -12.37 5.32 -4.39
CA GLN A 61 -13.68 5.98 -4.30
C GLN A 61 -13.60 7.36 -3.62
N ILE A 62 -12.65 7.55 -2.71
CA ILE A 62 -12.46 8.80 -1.96
C ILE A 62 -11.59 9.81 -2.71
N ASN A 63 -10.67 9.32 -3.57
CA ASN A 63 -9.94 10.14 -4.53
C ASN A 63 -10.54 9.90 -5.91
N PRO A 64 -11.44 10.77 -6.43
CA PRO A 64 -11.86 10.66 -7.82
C PRO A 64 -10.62 10.65 -8.71
N PRO A 65 -10.64 9.93 -9.85
CA PRO A 65 -9.47 9.83 -10.71
C PRO A 65 -8.95 11.23 -10.95
N LEU A 66 -7.67 11.46 -10.63
CA LEU A 66 -6.96 12.67 -11.03
C LEU A 66 -7.30 12.85 -12.50
N GLN A 67 -8.15 13.83 -12.81
CA GLN A 67 -8.45 14.23 -14.17
C GLN A 67 -7.11 14.76 -14.66
N ILE A 68 -6.31 13.89 -15.28
CA ILE A 68 -5.08 14.29 -15.94
C ILE A 68 -5.56 15.29 -16.99
N SER A 69 -5.32 16.59 -16.72
CA SER A 69 -5.59 17.64 -17.69
C SER A 69 -5.00 17.20 -19.03
N PRO A 70 -5.71 17.34 -20.16
CA PRO A 70 -5.26 16.84 -21.47
C PRO A 70 -3.90 17.40 -21.95
N LEU A 71 -3.33 18.35 -21.22
CA LEU A 71 -2.13 19.11 -21.53
C LEU A 71 -0.82 18.32 -21.44
N LEU A 72 -0.80 17.08 -20.92
CA LEU A 72 0.43 16.28 -20.80
C LEU A 72 0.67 15.28 -21.95
N GLN A 73 -0.08 15.36 -23.06
CA GLN A 73 0.06 14.44 -24.20
C GLN A 73 1.05 14.86 -25.29
N ILE A 74 2.14 15.58 -24.99
CA ILE A 74 3.11 15.90 -26.05
C ILE A 74 4.55 15.89 -25.56
N SER A 75 5.13 14.69 -25.56
CA SER A 75 6.53 14.53 -25.93
C SER A 75 6.55 13.81 -27.28
N PRO A 76 7.00 14.43 -28.38
CA PRO A 76 7.14 13.71 -29.64
C PRO A 76 8.21 12.61 -29.51
N PRO A 77 8.09 11.50 -30.26
CA PRO A 77 9.06 10.41 -30.19
C PRO A 77 10.42 10.85 -30.72
N LEU A 78 11.48 10.54 -29.97
CA LEU A 78 12.88 10.73 -30.37
C LEU A 78 13.15 9.96 -31.66
N GLN A 79 13.38 10.68 -32.75
CA GLN A 79 13.87 10.13 -34.01
C GLN A 79 15.37 9.84 -33.85
N ILE A 80 15.73 8.56 -33.68
CA ILE A 80 17.12 8.10 -33.76
C ILE A 80 17.49 8.06 -35.23
N ASN A 81 18.27 9.05 -35.68
CA ASN A 81 18.93 8.99 -36.97
C ASN A 81 20.22 8.17 -36.80
N THR A 82 20.28 7.00 -37.42
CA THR A 82 21.53 6.23 -37.60
C THR A 82 22.31 6.79 -38.79
N PRO A 83 23.60 7.14 -38.65
CA PRO A 83 24.42 7.56 -39.79
C PRO A 83 24.82 6.36 -40.67
N SER A 84 24.83 6.58 -41.99
CA SER A 84 25.37 5.67 -43.02
C SER A 84 26.88 5.58 -42.99
#